data_AF-A0A396JUC7-F1
#
_entry.id   AF-A0A396JUC7-F1
#
_cell.length_a   1.000
_cell.length_b   1.000
_cell.length_c   1.000
_cell.angle_alpha   90.00
_cell.angle_beta   90.00
_cell.angle_gamma   90.00
#
_symmetry.space_group_name_H-M   'P 1'
#
loop_
_entity.id
_entity.type
_entity.pdbx_description
1 polymer ?
#
loop_
_entity_poly.entity_id
_entity_poly.type
_entity_poly.pdbx_seq_one_letter_code
_entity_poly.pdbx_strand_id
1 'polypeptide(L)'
;MEFIDFLFAMKPLFPILIAIGLAGFIIKIHGIRNFDKKRKYHPVAGTVLHELFNFHRLLEYSTDITSKRKIYRLLSFNRSEVYTSDPANIEHILATNFSNYGKV
;
A
#
# COMPACT_ATOMS: atom_id res chain seq x y z
N MET A 1 -32.92 29.34 21.80
CA MET A 1 -32.68 28.00 21.21
C MET A 1 -32.07 27.16 22.29
N GLU A 2 -32.86 26.26 22.85
CA GLU A 2 -32.55 25.56 24.09
C GLU A 2 -31.53 24.46 23.80
N PHE A 3 -30.71 24.12 24.78
CA PHE A 3 -29.66 23.07 24.71
C PHE A 3 -30.15 21.74 24.11
N ILE A 4 -31.45 21.46 24.22
CA ILE A 4 -32.12 20.28 23.67
C ILE A 4 -32.19 20.29 22.14
N ASP A 5 -32.34 21.46 21.50
CA ASP A 5 -32.37 21.60 20.03
C ASP A 5 -31.00 21.28 19.42
N PHE A 6 -29.94 21.70 20.10
CA PHE A 6 -28.56 21.38 19.73
C PHE A 6 -28.27 19.87 19.84
N LEU A 7 -28.72 19.24 20.93
CA LEU A 7 -28.64 17.79 21.12
C LEU A 7 -29.44 17.01 20.07
N PHE A 8 -30.58 17.55 19.64
CA PHE A 8 -31.41 16.97 18.58
C PHE A 8 -30.72 17.06 17.21
N ALA A 9 -30.04 18.17 16.91
CA ALA A 9 -29.28 18.36 15.68
C ALA A 9 -28.05 17.45 15.56
N MET A 10 -27.50 16.96 16.68
CA MET A 10 -26.32 16.08 16.73
C MET A 10 -26.65 14.57 16.60
N LYS A 11 -27.93 14.19 16.65
CA LYS A 11 -28.39 12.79 16.48
C LYS A 11 -27.87 12.08 15.22
N PRO A 12 -27.79 12.71 14.02
CA PRO A 12 -27.26 12.04 12.83
C PRO A 12 -25.73 11.83 12.87
N LEU A 13 -24.98 12.48 13.76
CA LEU A 13 -23.54 12.26 13.88
C LEU A 13 -23.19 10.91 14.52
N PHE A 14 -24.01 10.44 15.47
CA PHE A 14 -23.79 9.18 16.17
C PHE A 14 -23.79 7.94 15.24
N PRO A 15 -24.77 7.73 14.33
CA PRO A 15 -24.73 6.59 13.41
C PRO A 15 -23.56 6.68 12.43
N ILE A 16 -23.13 7.89 12.03
CA ILE A 16 -21.95 8.08 11.18
C ILE A 16 -20.68 7.63 11.90
N LEU A 17 -20.52 8.02 13.17
CA LEU A 17 -19.36 7.61 13.98
C LEU A 17 -19.30 6.09 14.18
N ILE A 18 -20.46 5.47 14.43
CA ILE A 18 -20.59 4.01 14.57
C ILE A 18 -20.27 3.32 13.24
N ALA A 19 -20.77 3.83 12.12
CA ALA A 19 -20.50 3.28 10.79
C ALA A 19 -19.00 3.34 10.43
N ILE A 20 -18.33 4.45 10.72
CA ILE A 20 -16.88 4.59 10.53
C ILE A 20 -16.11 3.59 11.40
N GLY A 21 -16.51 3.44 12.67
CA GLY A 21 -15.92 2.47 13.59
C GLY A 21 -16.06 1.02 13.09
N LEU A 22 -17.26 0.65 12.64
CA LEU A 22 -17.54 -0.68 12.07
C LEU A 22 -16.77 -0.92 10.78
N ALA A 23 -16.71 0.06 9.87
CA ALA A 23 -15.93 -0.04 8.65
C ALA A 23 -14.44 -0.26 8.94
N GLY A 24 -13.86 0.51 9.86
CA GLY A 24 -12.47 0.33 10.31
C GLY A 24 -12.23 -1.05 10.93
N PHE A 25 -13.18 -1.57 11.71
CA PHE A 25 -13.09 -2.90 12.32
C PHE A 25 -13.15 -4.03 11.28
N ILE A 26 -14.05 -3.94 10.30
CA ILE A 26 -14.16 -4.91 9.20
C ILE A 26 -12.87 -4.91 8.36
N ILE A 27 -12.33 -3.73 8.04
CA ILE A 27 -11.05 -3.59 7.32
C ILE A 27 -9.92 -4.21 8.12
N LYS A 28 -9.85 -4.00 9.44
CA LYS A 28 -8.83 -4.60 10.29
C LYS A 28 -8.92 -6.13 10.30
N ILE A 29 -10.13 -6.70 10.46
CA ILE A 29 -10.34 -8.15 10.43
C ILE A 29 -9.97 -8.74 9.07
N HIS A 30 -10.44 -8.14 7.98
CA HIS A 30 -10.14 -8.63 6.63
C HIS A 30 -8.66 -8.44 6.26
N GLY A 31 -8.06 -7.32 6.64
CA GLY A 31 -6.64 -7.07 6.47
C GLY A 31 -5.80 -8.11 7.18
N ILE A 32 -6.04 -8.35 8.48
CA ILE A 32 -5.31 -9.35 9.27
C ILE A 32 -5.50 -10.77 8.71
N ARG A 33 -6.72 -11.10 8.22
CA ARG A 33 -7.02 -12.42 7.67
C ARG A 33 -6.39 -12.66 6.28
N ASN A 34 -6.23 -11.60 5.48
CA ASN A 34 -5.65 -11.67 4.14
C ASN A 34 -4.12 -11.54 4.12
N PHE A 35 -3.49 -11.12 5.23
CA PHE A 35 -2.04 -11.24 5.41
C PHE A 35 -1.69 -12.70 5.70
N ASP A 36 -1.71 -13.49 4.63
CA ASP A 36 -1.34 -14.89 4.57
C ASP A 36 0.09 -15.09 5.12
N LYS A 37 0.18 -15.49 6.40
CA LYS A 37 1.46 -15.71 7.12
C LYS A 37 2.37 -16.75 6.48
N LYS A 38 1.89 -17.49 5.46
CA LYS A 38 2.60 -18.59 4.81
C LYS A 38 3.46 -18.16 3.62
N ARG A 39 3.25 -16.98 3.04
CA ARG A 39 3.98 -16.57 1.84
C ARG A 39 5.22 -15.77 2.22
N LYS A 40 6.41 -16.36 1.98
CA LYS A 40 7.70 -15.65 2.02
C LYS A 40 7.74 -14.62 0.89
N TYR A 41 7.20 -13.45 1.17
CA TYR A 41 7.29 -12.33 0.26
C TYR A 41 8.51 -11.47 0.55
N HIS A 42 9.01 -10.79 -0.48
CA HIS A 42 9.97 -9.69 -0.31
C HIS A 42 9.40 -8.63 0.65
N PRO A 43 10.27 -8.00 1.45
CA PRO A 43 9.82 -7.04 2.44
C PRO A 43 9.15 -5.84 1.77
N VAL A 44 8.04 -5.38 2.35
CA VAL A 44 7.35 -4.17 1.91
C VAL A 44 8.18 -2.96 2.32
N ALA A 45 8.59 -2.14 1.36
CA ALA A 45 9.34 -0.91 1.61
C ALA A 45 8.43 0.32 1.72
N GLY A 46 7.21 0.27 1.16
CA GLY A 46 6.27 1.37 1.21
C GLY A 46 5.00 1.12 0.40
N THR A 47 4.23 2.20 0.23
CA THR A 47 3.03 2.23 -0.61
C THR A 47 3.25 3.20 -1.78
N VAL A 48 2.44 3.11 -2.83
CA VAL A 48 2.45 4.08 -3.96
C VAL A 48 2.28 5.53 -3.50
N LEU A 49 1.63 5.74 -2.35
CA LEU A 49 1.51 7.09 -1.77
C LEU A 49 2.87 7.68 -1.39
N HIS A 50 3.81 6.87 -0.91
CA HIS A 50 5.15 7.38 -0.60
C HIS A 50 5.87 7.89 -1.84
N GLU A 51 5.74 7.18 -2.97
CA GLU A 51 6.27 7.65 -4.26
C GLU A 51 5.54 8.91 -4.73
N LEU A 52 4.22 8.99 -4.55
CA LEU A 52 3.45 10.17 -4.92
C LEU A 52 3.85 11.41 -4.12
N PHE A 53 4.05 11.28 -2.81
CA PHE A 53 4.53 12.39 -1.98
C PHE A 53 5.98 12.81 -2.33
N ASN A 54 6.80 11.86 -2.76
CA ASN A 54 8.18 12.10 -3.19
C ASN A 54 8.32 12.20 -4.72
N PHE A 55 7.23 12.50 -5.44
CA PHE A 55 7.23 12.48 -6.91
C PHE A 55 8.24 13.47 -7.51
N HIS A 56 8.42 14.62 -6.85
CA HIS A 56 9.41 15.64 -7.23
C HIS A 56 10.87 15.14 -7.15
N ARG A 57 11.14 14.06 -6.40
CA ARG A 57 12.46 13.44 -6.21
C ARG A 57 12.38 11.92 -6.38
N LEU A 58 11.53 11.45 -7.30
CA LEU A 58 11.21 10.02 -7.41
C LEU A 58 12.46 9.14 -7.60
N LEU A 59 13.37 9.54 -8.49
CA LEU A 59 14.60 8.78 -8.76
C LEU A 59 15.53 8.71 -7.56
N GLU A 60 15.68 9.82 -6.84
CA GLU A 60 16.50 9.89 -5.63
C GLU A 60 15.88 9.06 -4.50
N TYR A 61 14.57 9.18 -4.31
CA TYR A 61 13.80 8.37 -3.38
C TYR A 61 13.94 6.86 -3.67
N SER A 62 13.81 6.46 -4.93
CA SER A 62 14.04 5.07 -5.35
C SER A 62 15.49 4.63 -5.12
N THR A 63 16.46 5.52 -5.31
CA THR A 63 17.89 5.23 -5.04
C THR A 63 18.13 5.02 -3.55
N ASP A 64 17.52 5.84 -2.68
CA ASP A 64 17.61 5.70 -1.24
C ASP A 64 17.02 4.38 -0.73
N ILE A 65 15.91 3.93 -1.31
CA ILE A 65 15.31 2.63 -0.98
C ILE A 65 16.20 1.48 -1.48
N THR A 66 16.63 1.55 -2.74
CA THR A 66 17.42 0.48 -3.38
C THR A 66 18.79 0.31 -2.75
N SER A 67 19.38 1.40 -2.24
CA SER A 67 20.64 1.38 -1.48
C SER A 67 20.55 0.51 -0.22
N LYS A 68 19.39 0.49 0.44
CA LYS A 68 19.14 -0.30 1.65
C LYS A 68 18.68 -1.72 1.32
N ARG A 69 17.94 -1.89 0.23
CA ARG A 69 17.32 -3.17 -0.17
C ARG A 69 17.30 -3.28 -1.69
N LYS A 70 18.08 -4.23 -2.23
CA LYS A 70 18.11 -4.51 -3.67
C LYS A 70 16.78 -4.99 -4.24
N ILE A 71 15.95 -5.63 -3.42
CA ILE A 71 14.63 -6.13 -3.82
C ILE A 71 13.62 -5.72 -2.76
N TYR A 72 12.55 -5.06 -3.20
CA TYR A 72 11.48 -4.64 -2.30
C TYR A 72 10.13 -4.66 -2.99
N ARG A 73 9.08 -4.61 -2.17
CA ARG A 73 7.70 -4.49 -2.63
C ARG A 73 7.12 -3.13 -2.29
N LEU A 74 6.38 -2.59 -3.24
CA LEU A 74 5.52 -1.44 -3.03
C LEU A 74 4.06 -1.87 -3.10
N LEU A 75 3.26 -1.41 -2.14
CA LEU A 75 1.82 -1.64 -2.14
C LEU A 75 1.14 -0.53 -2.94
N SER A 76 0.62 -0.89 -4.11
CA SER A 76 -0.26 -0.04 -4.91
C SER A 76 -1.72 -0.25 -4.48
N PHE A 77 -2.63 0.56 -4.99
CA PHE A 77 -4.04 0.56 -4.60
C PHE A 77 -4.71 -0.81 -4.77
N ASN A 78 -4.48 -1.46 -5.91
CA ASN A 78 -5.09 -2.76 -6.24
C ASN A 78 -4.07 -3.89 -6.49
N ARG A 79 -2.78 -3.58 -6.47
CA ARG A 79 -1.73 -4.55 -6.80
C ARG A 79 -0.50 -4.35 -5.92
N SER A 80 0.35 -5.37 -5.85
CA SER A 80 1.67 -5.22 -5.28
C SER A 80 2.69 -5.22 -6.39
N GLU A 81 3.53 -4.20 -6.39
CA GLU A 81 4.61 -4.03 -7.34
C GLU A 81 5.91 -4.49 -6.71
N VAL A 82 6.74 -5.23 -7.45
CA VAL A 82 8.05 -5.70 -7.00
C VAL A 82 9.10 -4.90 -7.76
N TYR A 83 9.98 -4.24 -7.03
CA TYR A 83 11.10 -3.50 -7.59
C TYR A 83 12.40 -4.25 -7.29
N THR A 84 13.25 -4.37 -8.29
CA THR A 84 14.57 -4.98 -8.17
C THR A 84 15.64 -4.07 -8.78
N SER A 85 16.68 -3.79 -8.01
CA SER A 85 17.92 -3.16 -8.47
C SER A 85 19.08 -4.16 -8.49
N ASP A 86 18.81 -5.46 -8.30
CA ASP A 86 19.81 -6.51 -8.41
C ASP A 86 20.15 -6.79 -9.88
N PRO A 87 21.40 -6.57 -10.34
CA PRO A 87 21.81 -6.78 -11.72
C PRO A 87 21.51 -8.19 -12.23
N ALA A 88 21.66 -9.22 -11.39
CA ALA A 88 21.41 -10.61 -11.80
C ALA A 88 19.93 -10.85 -12.14
N ASN A 89 19.02 -10.25 -11.35
CA ASN A 89 17.59 -10.33 -11.64
C ASN A 89 17.22 -9.52 -12.88
N ILE A 90 17.84 -8.34 -13.06
CA ILE A 90 17.62 -7.49 -14.22
C ILE A 90 18.06 -8.21 -15.49
N GLU A 91 19.24 -8.81 -15.49
CA GLU A 91 19.75 -9.62 -16.59
C GLU A 91 18.83 -10.81 -16.87
N HIS A 92 18.42 -11.55 -15.85
CA HIS A 92 17.48 -12.66 -16.03
C HIS A 92 16.14 -12.22 -16.64
N ILE A 93 15.56 -11.10 -16.18
CA ILE A 93 14.30 -10.58 -16.70
C ILE A 93 14.45 -10.07 -18.13
N LEU A 94 15.49 -9.28 -18.41
CA LEU A 94 15.62 -8.57 -19.69
C LEU A 94 16.29 -9.40 -20.78
N ALA A 95 17.27 -10.24 -20.44
CA ALA A 95 18.03 -11.02 -21.41
C ALA A 95 17.49 -12.44 -21.55
N THR A 96 17.21 -13.13 -20.44
CA THR A 96 16.89 -14.56 -20.47
C THR A 96 15.40 -14.84 -20.62
N ASN A 97 14.55 -14.09 -19.92
CA ASN A 97 13.15 -14.46 -19.72
C ASN A 97 12.15 -13.35 -20.07
N PHE A 98 12.53 -12.45 -20.99
CA PHE A 98 11.76 -11.25 -21.31
C PHE A 98 10.31 -11.52 -21.74
N SER A 99 10.08 -12.61 -22.49
CA SER A 99 8.75 -13.00 -22.95
C SER A 99 7.74 -13.25 -21.82
N ASN A 100 8.21 -13.74 -20.65
CA ASN A 100 7.36 -13.98 -19.49
C ASN A 100 7.04 -12.71 -18.69
N TYR A 101 7.77 -11.62 -18.93
CA TYR A 101 7.56 -10.33 -18.27
C TYR A 101 6.96 -9.26 -19.21
N GLY A 102 6.51 -9.66 -20.40
CA GLY A 102 5.80 -8.79 -21.34
C GLY A 102 4.47 -8.28 -20.75
N LYS A 103 4.12 -7.02 -21.03
CA LYS A 103 2.80 -6.48 -20.69
C LYS A 103 1.74 -7.23 -21.48
N VAL A 104 0.78 -7.82 -20.77
CA VAL A 104 -0.47 -8.35 -21.34
C VAL A 104 -1.44 -7.21 -21.58
#